data_AF-A0A9W6Y3S4-F1
#
_entry.id   AF-A0A9W6Y3S4-F1
#
_cell.length_a   1.000
_cell.length_b   1.000
_cell.length_c   1.000
_cell.angle_alpha   90.00
_cell.angle_beta   90.00
_cell.angle_gamma   90.00
#
_symmetry.space_group_name_H-M   'P 1'
#
loop_
_entity.id
_entity.type
_entity.pdbx_description
1 polymer ?
#
loop_
_entity_poly.entity_id
_entity_poly.type
_entity_poly.pdbx_seq_one_letter_code
_entity_poly.pdbx_strand_id
1 'polypeptide(L)'
;MMTVAATQMSCGNPEENIKKAESLVRIASSRGAQLILLQELFQFSYFPIELNAGNFQLATTLEESALVQGMALLAKELHVVIPISFFERHNNSYYNSCAVIDADGTVLGVSRKMHIGGECGAAGVGAAVD
;
A
#
# COMPACT_ATOMS: atom_id res chain seq x y z
N MET A 1 -12.22 -23.14 -6.09
CA MET A 1 -12.31 -22.51 -4.77
C MET A 1 -11.15 -21.54 -4.66
N MET A 2 -11.35 -20.33 -4.14
CA MET A 2 -10.28 -19.33 -3.99
C MET A 2 -9.93 -19.17 -2.51
N THR A 3 -8.66 -19.26 -2.17
CA THR A 3 -8.17 -19.02 -0.80
C THR A 3 -7.60 -17.61 -0.70
N VAL A 4 -8.02 -16.87 0.33
CA VAL A 4 -7.56 -15.50 0.58
C VAL A 4 -6.86 -15.41 1.94
N ALA A 5 -5.94 -14.47 2.09
CA ALA A 5 -5.28 -14.18 3.34
C ALA A 5 -5.35 -12.68 3.67
N ALA A 6 -5.72 -12.38 4.91
CA ALA A 6 -5.50 -11.07 5.52
C ALA A 6 -4.30 -11.18 6.46
N THR A 7 -3.42 -10.18 6.44
CA THR A 7 -2.20 -10.16 7.25
C THR A 7 -2.28 -9.04 8.29
N GLN A 8 -1.44 -9.13 9.32
CA GLN A 8 -1.30 -8.08 10.33
C GLN A 8 0.14 -8.02 10.84
N MET A 9 0.69 -6.82 10.92
CA MET A 9 2.03 -6.54 11.44
C MET A 9 2.11 -5.19 12.16
N SER A 10 3.07 -5.06 13.06
CA SER A 10 3.48 -3.75 13.57
C SER A 10 4.34 -3.02 12.55
N CYS A 11 4.15 -1.71 12.44
CA CYS A 11 4.89 -0.85 11.51
C CYS A 11 5.76 0.15 12.28
N GLY A 12 6.97 0.36 11.77
CA GLY A 12 7.95 1.33 12.27
C GLY A 12 8.84 1.82 11.14
N ASN A 13 10.08 1.33 11.08
CA ASN A 13 11.01 1.66 10.01
C ASN A 13 10.56 1.10 8.64
N PRO A 14 10.64 1.87 7.54
CA PRO A 14 10.17 1.43 6.23
C PRO A 14 10.81 0.16 5.68
N GLU A 15 12.12 0.00 5.78
CA GLU A 15 12.81 -1.18 5.26
C GLU A 15 12.44 -2.44 6.05
N GLU A 16 12.31 -2.31 7.37
CA GLU A 16 11.87 -3.41 8.22
C GLU A 16 10.41 -3.79 7.93
N ASN A 17 9.55 -2.80 7.69
CA ASN A 17 8.15 -3.03 7.37
C ASN A 17 8.01 -3.80 6.05
N ILE A 18 8.77 -3.41 5.02
CA ILE A 18 8.77 -4.12 3.73
C ILE A 18 9.22 -5.57 3.93
N LYS A 19 10.32 -5.82 4.63
CA LYS A 19 10.80 -7.19 4.91
C LYS A 19 9.77 -8.03 5.69
N LYS A 20 9.10 -7.45 6.68
CA LYS A 20 8.02 -8.13 7.42
C LYS A 20 6.83 -8.46 6.52
N ALA A 21 6.41 -7.52 5.69
CA ALA A 21 5.32 -7.72 4.74
C ALA A 21 5.65 -8.83 3.73
N GLU A 22 6.84 -8.81 3.14
CA GLU A 22 7.30 -9.87 2.23
C GLU A 22 7.30 -11.25 2.89
N SER A 23 7.77 -11.33 4.15
CA SER A 23 7.74 -12.57 4.93
C SER A 23 6.30 -13.07 5.14
N LEU A 24 5.37 -12.18 5.51
CA LEU A 24 3.96 -12.53 5.69
C LEU A 24 3.30 -12.98 4.38
N VAL A 25 3.61 -12.34 3.26
CA VAL A 25 3.13 -12.75 1.93
C VAL A 25 3.63 -14.15 1.58
N ARG A 26 4.91 -14.44 1.81
CA ARG A 26 5.49 -15.78 1.60
C ARG A 26 4.86 -16.85 2.50
N ILE A 27 4.60 -16.52 3.77
CA ILE A 27 3.90 -17.42 4.70
C ILE A 27 2.46 -17.69 4.23
N ALA A 28 1.73 -16.66 3.80
CA ALA A 28 0.36 -16.81 3.30
C ALA A 28 0.33 -17.64 1.99
N SER A 29 1.22 -17.35 1.05
CA SER A 29 1.38 -18.12 -0.19
C SER A 29 1.69 -19.59 0.08
N SER A 30 2.62 -19.89 0.99
CA SER A 30 2.96 -21.29 1.35
C SER A 30 1.83 -22.05 2.04
N ARG A 31 0.81 -21.35 2.56
CA ARG A 31 -0.44 -21.91 3.09
C ARG A 31 -1.56 -21.98 2.04
N GLY A 32 -1.25 -21.72 0.77
CA GLY A 32 -2.17 -21.83 -0.35
C GLY A 32 -3.02 -20.58 -0.63
N ALA A 33 -2.68 -19.42 -0.06
CA ALA A 33 -3.39 -18.18 -0.39
C ALA A 33 -3.08 -17.73 -1.83
N GLN A 34 -4.12 -17.32 -2.55
CA GLN A 34 -4.04 -16.85 -3.94
C GLN A 34 -4.22 -15.33 -4.05
N LEU A 35 -4.87 -14.72 -3.06
CA LEU A 35 -4.97 -13.27 -2.89
C LEU A 35 -4.56 -12.92 -1.46
N ILE A 36 -3.62 -11.99 -1.31
CA ILE A 36 -3.03 -11.64 -0.02
C ILE A 36 -3.15 -10.13 0.20
N LEU A 37 -3.82 -9.74 1.29
CA LEU A 37 -4.06 -8.34 1.64
C LEU A 37 -3.13 -7.90 2.79
N LEU A 38 -2.36 -6.84 2.52
CA LEU A 38 -1.58 -6.09 3.50
C LEU A 38 -2.38 -4.89 4.04
N GLN A 39 -2.02 -4.41 5.23
CA GLN A 39 -2.67 -3.27 5.88
C GLN A 39 -2.39 -1.91 5.21
N GLU A 40 -3.26 -0.93 5.46
CA GLU A 40 -3.15 0.44 4.93
C GLU A 40 -1.80 1.09 5.30
N LEU A 41 -1.15 1.72 4.32
CA LEU A 41 0.10 2.50 4.48
C LEU A 41 1.20 1.78 5.28
N PHE A 42 1.26 0.45 5.20
CA PHE A 42 2.15 -0.39 6.02
C PHE A 42 3.64 -0.07 5.87
N GLN A 43 4.03 0.64 4.82
CA GLN A 43 5.41 1.09 4.63
C GLN A 43 5.87 2.00 5.78
N PHE A 44 4.97 2.70 6.46
CA PHE A 44 5.34 3.66 7.51
C PHE A 44 4.57 3.38 8.81
N SER A 45 5.03 3.98 9.91
CA SER A 45 4.12 4.29 11.02
C SER A 45 2.95 5.13 10.49
N TYR A 46 1.78 5.03 11.12
CA TYR A 46 0.58 5.72 10.66
C TYR A 46 0.68 7.24 10.86
N PHE A 47 1.39 7.90 9.94
CA PHE A 47 1.69 9.33 9.93
C PHE A 47 0.46 10.25 9.77
N PRO A 48 -0.70 9.84 9.23
CA PRO A 48 -1.87 10.72 9.12
C PRO A 48 -2.46 11.19 10.45
N ILE A 49 -1.99 10.68 11.60
CA ILE A 49 -2.36 11.19 12.92
C ILE A 49 -1.72 12.56 13.22
N GLU A 50 -0.67 12.93 12.50
CA GLU A 50 0.04 14.20 12.65
C GLU A 50 -0.21 15.11 11.45
N LEU A 51 -0.59 16.37 11.72
CA LEU A 51 -0.71 17.42 10.72
C LEU A 51 0.68 18.00 10.39
N ASN A 52 1.49 17.26 9.63
CA ASN A 52 2.85 17.65 9.28
C ASN A 52 3.05 17.71 7.76
N ALA A 53 3.35 18.91 7.23
CA ALA A 53 3.60 19.13 5.81
C ALA A 53 4.81 18.33 5.28
N GLY A 54 5.77 17.97 6.14
CA GLY A 54 6.88 17.09 5.78
C GLY A 54 6.43 15.70 5.30
N ASN A 55 5.25 15.23 5.73
CA ASN A 55 4.73 13.91 5.35
C ASN A 55 4.40 13.82 3.85
N PHE A 56 4.16 14.93 3.16
CA PHE A 56 3.94 14.93 1.71
C PHE A 56 5.17 14.44 0.91
N GLN A 57 6.36 14.49 1.50
CA GLN A 57 7.59 13.96 0.89
C GLN A 57 7.61 12.43 0.84
N LEU A 58 6.76 11.75 1.61
CA LEU A 58 6.63 10.29 1.61
C LEU A 58 5.90 9.78 0.36
N ALA A 59 5.20 10.67 -0.36
CA ALA A 59 4.41 10.28 -1.53
C ALA A 59 5.29 10.00 -2.75
N THR A 60 4.95 8.95 -3.49
CA THR A 60 5.63 8.55 -4.73
C THR A 60 4.62 8.50 -5.87
N THR A 61 5.06 8.74 -7.10
CA THR A 61 4.23 8.34 -8.26
C THR A 61 4.17 6.82 -8.35
N LEU A 62 3.20 6.27 -9.09
CA LEU A 62 3.09 4.83 -9.29
C LEU A 62 4.37 4.25 -9.91
N GLU A 63 4.95 4.98 -10.86
CA GLU A 63 6.15 4.59 -11.62
C GLU A 63 7.41 4.66 -10.76
N GLU A 64 7.52 5.64 -9.85
CA GLU A 64 8.66 5.80 -8.94
C GLU A 64 8.60 4.90 -7.71
N SER A 65 7.43 4.29 -7.42
CA SER A 65 7.21 3.57 -6.17
C SER A 65 7.97 2.24 -6.12
N ALA A 66 9.15 2.24 -5.48
CA ALA A 66 9.92 1.03 -5.21
C ALA A 66 9.11 -0.03 -4.45
N LEU A 67 8.15 0.39 -3.62
CA LEU A 67 7.23 -0.49 -2.91
C LEU A 67 6.35 -1.29 -3.88
N VAL A 68 5.67 -0.59 -4.79
CA VAL A 68 4.78 -1.24 -5.77
C VAL A 68 5.58 -2.15 -6.70
N GLN A 69 6.74 -1.69 -7.19
CA GLN A 69 7.61 -2.49 -8.05
C GLN A 69 8.14 -3.75 -7.35
N GLY A 70 8.58 -3.64 -6.09
CA GLY A 70 9.04 -4.78 -5.30
C GLY A 70 7.93 -5.81 -5.06
N MET A 71 6.72 -5.34 -4.74
CA MET A 71 5.57 -6.22 -4.54
C MET A 71 5.07 -6.84 -5.86
N ALA A 72 5.25 -6.17 -6.99
CA ALA A 72 4.96 -6.72 -8.32
C ALA A 72 5.87 -7.91 -8.66
N LEU A 73 7.16 -7.78 -8.37
CA LEU A 73 8.11 -8.89 -8.52
C LEU A 73 7.77 -10.06 -7.59
N LEU A 74 7.39 -9.78 -6.34
CA LEU A 74 7.00 -10.80 -5.39
C LEU A 74 5.70 -11.52 -5.80
N ALA A 75 4.70 -10.78 -6.27
CA ALA A 75 3.44 -11.33 -6.78
C ALA A 75 3.70 -12.33 -7.91
N LYS A 76 4.54 -11.93 -8.88
CA LYS A 76 4.98 -12.79 -9.99
C LYS A 76 5.74 -14.01 -9.52
N GLU A 77 6.66 -13.85 -8.58
CA GLU A 77 7.45 -14.96 -8.04
C GLU A 77 6.53 -16.02 -7.41
N LEU A 78 5.57 -15.57 -6.59
CA LEU A 78 4.71 -16.44 -5.79
C LEU A 78 3.40 -16.85 -6.49
N HIS A 79 3.11 -16.27 -7.65
CA HIS A 79 1.88 -16.49 -8.42
C HIS A 79 0.62 -16.15 -7.61
N VAL A 80 0.61 -14.97 -6.97
CA VAL A 80 -0.47 -14.49 -6.10
C VAL A 80 -0.86 -13.05 -6.42
N VAL A 81 -2.14 -12.73 -6.23
CA VAL A 81 -2.67 -11.36 -6.36
C VAL A 81 -2.37 -10.59 -5.08
N ILE A 82 -1.85 -9.36 -5.21
CA ILE A 82 -1.51 -8.51 -4.06
C ILE A 82 -2.03 -7.07 -4.26
N PRO A 83 -3.10 -6.66 -3.58
CA PRO A 83 -3.45 -5.25 -3.45
C PRO A 83 -2.48 -4.54 -2.50
N ILE A 84 -1.84 -3.47 -2.97
CA ILE A 84 -0.80 -2.74 -2.24
C ILE A 84 -1.23 -1.31 -1.96
N SER A 85 -1.40 -0.98 -0.68
CA SER A 85 -1.60 0.40 -0.24
C SER A 85 -0.28 1.18 -0.25
N PHE A 86 -0.30 2.37 -0.85
CA PHE A 86 0.83 3.30 -0.88
C PHE A 86 0.34 4.76 -0.88
N PHE A 87 1.22 5.69 -0.51
CA PHE A 87 0.91 7.11 -0.58
C PHE A 87 1.29 7.65 -1.97
N GLU A 88 0.27 7.95 -2.76
CA GLU A 88 0.42 8.34 -4.17
C GLU A 88 0.55 9.85 -4.31
N ARG A 89 1.51 10.27 -5.15
CA ARG A 89 1.55 11.60 -5.75
C ARG A 89 1.17 11.47 -7.22
N HIS A 90 0.16 12.23 -7.64
CA HIS A 90 -0.26 12.28 -9.04
C HIS A 90 -0.50 13.73 -9.45
N ASN A 91 0.32 14.23 -10.39
CA ASN A 91 0.43 15.65 -10.69
C ASN A 91 0.73 16.46 -9.41
N ASN A 92 -0.16 17.40 -9.06
CA ASN A 92 -0.06 18.24 -7.87
C ASN A 92 -0.93 17.75 -6.70
N SER A 93 -1.49 16.54 -6.81
CA SER A 93 -2.43 15.97 -5.83
C SER A 93 -1.83 14.73 -5.16
N TYR A 94 -2.33 14.46 -3.96
CA TYR A 94 -1.88 13.36 -3.11
C TYR A 94 -3.07 12.48 -2.75
N TYR A 95 -2.87 11.17 -2.73
CA TYR A 95 -3.94 10.21 -2.52
C TYR A 95 -3.46 9.07 -1.63
N ASN A 96 -4.35 8.60 -0.76
CA ASN A 96 -4.21 7.26 -0.20
C ASN A 96 -4.74 6.27 -1.25
N SER A 97 -3.82 5.49 -1.81
CA SER A 97 -4.08 4.71 -3.01
C SER A 97 -3.76 3.24 -2.79
N CYS A 98 -4.43 2.39 -3.56
CA CYS A 98 -4.20 0.97 -3.60
C CYS A 98 -3.96 0.55 -5.06
N ALA A 99 -2.75 0.05 -5.36
CA ALA A 99 -2.43 -0.58 -6.63
C ALA A 99 -2.82 -2.06 -6.58
N VAL A 100 -3.55 -2.55 -7.58
CA VAL A 100 -3.91 -3.98 -7.69
C VAL A 100 -2.90 -4.68 -8.58
N ILE A 101 -2.13 -5.60 -8.00
CA ILE A 101 -1.10 -6.37 -8.69
C ILE A 101 -1.63 -7.78 -8.95
N ASP A 102 -1.64 -8.19 -10.21
CA ASP A 102 -2.05 -9.54 -10.61
C ASP A 102 -0.94 -10.59 -10.34
N ALA A 103 -1.31 -11.86 -10.39
CA ALA A 103 -0.42 -13.00 -10.11
C ALA A 103 0.76 -13.13 -11.08
N ASP A 104 0.73 -12.48 -12.23
CA ASP A 104 1.85 -12.41 -13.18
C ASP A 104 2.79 -11.20 -12.95
N GLY A 105 2.48 -10.37 -11.94
CA GLY A 105 3.17 -9.13 -11.60
C GLY A 105 2.66 -7.88 -12.31
N THR A 106 1.63 -7.98 -13.15
CA THR A 106 1.05 -6.83 -13.85
C THR A 106 0.29 -5.94 -12.86
N VAL A 107 0.57 -4.64 -12.87
CA VAL A 107 -0.24 -3.65 -12.16
C VAL A 107 -1.50 -3.36 -13.00
N LEU A 108 -2.65 -3.85 -12.55
CA LEU A 108 -3.93 -3.72 -13.29
C LEU A 108 -4.52 -2.31 -13.21
N GLY A 109 -4.22 -1.57 -12.15
CA GLY A 109 -4.71 -0.22 -11.94
C GLY A 109 -4.57 0.25 -10.50
N VAL A 110 -5.00 1.49 -10.25
CA VAL A 110 -4.94 2.15 -8.96
C VAL A 110 -6.33 2.63 -8.55
N SER A 111 -6.73 2.30 -7.32
CA SER A 111 -7.94 2.83 -6.68
C SER A 111 -7.55 3.85 -5.61
N ARG A 112 -8.21 5.00 -5.61
CA ARG A 112 -8.00 6.09 -4.64
C ARG A 112 -9.08 6.09 -3.57
N LYS A 113 -8.71 6.35 -2.31
CA LYS A 113 -9.64 6.37 -1.18
C LYS A 113 -10.68 7.49 -1.37
N MET A 114 -11.96 7.13 -1.48
CA MET A 114 -13.05 8.08 -1.73
C MET A 114 -13.54 8.79 -0.47
N HIS A 115 -13.53 8.11 0.67
CA HIS A 115 -14.01 8.65 1.93
C HIS A 115 -12.81 8.96 2.83
N ILE A 116 -12.49 10.25 2.94
CA ILE A 116 -11.42 10.73 3.82
C ILE A 116 -11.99 10.94 5.22
N GLY A 117 -11.46 10.19 6.19
CA GLY A 117 -11.85 10.32 7.59
C GLY A 117 -11.15 11.50 8.25
N GLY A 118 -11.88 12.26 9.06
CA GLY A 118 -11.35 13.37 9.85
C GLY A 118 -12.46 14.27 10.40
N GLU A 119 -12.12 15.08 11.41
CA GLU A 119 -13.00 16.18 11.85
C GLU A 119 -12.94 17.33 10.84
N CYS A 120 -14.09 17.87 10.46
CA CYS A 120 -14.21 19.04 9.58
C CYS A 120 -13.60 20.27 10.26
N GLY A 121 -12.35 20.62 9.95
CA GLY A 121 -11.72 21.85 10.45
C GLY A 121 -10.22 21.82 10.75
N ALA A 122 -9.58 20.65 10.74
CA ALA A 122 -8.12 20.54 10.84
C ALA A 122 -7.49 20.40 9.45
N ALA A 123 -6.84 21.45 8.97
CA ALA A 123 -6.12 21.40 7.70
C ALA A 123 -4.99 20.35 7.73
N GLY A 124 -5.04 19.38 6.80
CA GLY A 124 -3.90 18.56 6.36
C GLY A 124 -3.90 17.14 6.91
N VAL A 125 -4.74 16.22 6.43
CA VAL A 125 -4.46 15.50 5.19
C VAL A 125 -5.75 15.39 4.36
N GLY A 126 -6.13 16.49 3.71
CA GLY A 126 -7.06 16.47 2.60
C GLY A 126 -6.37 15.92 1.35
N ALA A 127 -6.10 14.60 1.36
CA ALA A 127 -5.66 13.90 0.17
C ALA A 127 -6.87 13.78 -0.78
N ALA A 128 -6.99 14.79 -1.65
CA ALA A 128 -7.96 14.99 -2.72
C ALA A 128 -9.38 15.45 -2.34
N VAL A 129 -9.59 16.76 -2.49
CA VAL A 129 -10.78 17.27 -3.19
C VAL A 129 -10.32 17.63 -4.60
N ASP A 130 -11.07 17.18 -5.61
CA ASP A 130 -10.82 17.43 -7.04
C ASP A 130 -10.58 18.91 -7.38
#